data_AF-A0A1B9GWB7-F1
#
_entry.id   AF-A0A1B9GWB7-F1
#
_cell.length_a   1.000
_cell.length_b   1.000
_cell.length_c   1.000
_cell.angle_alpha   90.00
_cell.angle_beta   90.00
_cell.angle_gamma   90.00
#
_symmetry.space_group_name_H-M   'P 1'
#
loop_
_entity.id
_entity.type
_entity.pdbx_description
1 polymer ?
#
loop_
_entity_poly.entity_id
_entity_poly.type
_entity_poly.pdbx_seq_one_letter_code
_entity_poly.pdbx_strand_id
1 'polypeptide(L)'
;MDRRRELSQRWSWIIIEANHFYNSPLASAFAQMQKQTACDVFHVSSVSVNHINLSSSLTPVPSTFFCDRLFAAILKGTVNDATSFPSPSKSHGSYHWAFERVLSAALVPVTVGAAVSTGSAYPIMDGILAISLIIHSHIGFDSCLVDYLHPRKFKLVGPLAQWLLKIATGLSVWGVYEFNTNDIGLTELVRRMWTA
;
A
#
# COMPACT_ATOMS: atom_id res chain seq x y z
N MET A 1 25.63 -3.96 3.87
CA MET A 1 24.63 -5.04 3.70
C MET A 1 24.01 -4.91 2.32
N ASP A 2 23.98 -6.02 1.57
CA ASP A 2 23.67 -6.06 0.15
C ASP A 2 22.15 -5.92 -0.12
N ARG A 3 21.78 -4.83 -0.83
CA ARG A 3 20.41 -4.46 -1.25
C ARG A 3 19.69 -5.62 -1.97
N ARG A 4 20.45 -6.56 -2.54
CA ARG A 4 19.93 -7.75 -3.21
C ARG A 4 19.25 -8.75 -2.25
N ARG A 5 19.69 -8.84 -0.99
CA ARG A 5 19.10 -9.76 0.02
C ARG A 5 17.85 -9.20 0.70
N GLU A 6 17.75 -7.87 0.82
CA GLU A 6 16.55 -7.19 1.33
C GLU A 6 15.38 -7.29 0.35
N LEU A 7 15.67 -7.17 -0.96
CA LEU A 7 14.67 -7.43 -1.99
C LEU A 7 14.24 -8.89 -1.97
N SER A 8 15.16 -9.85 -1.93
CA SER A 8 14.81 -11.29 -1.85
C SER A 8 13.94 -11.64 -0.63
N GLN A 9 14.20 -11.06 0.54
CA GLN A 9 13.38 -11.27 1.74
C GLN A 9 12.02 -10.54 1.65
N ARG A 10 11.96 -9.33 1.08
CA ARG A 10 10.68 -8.64 0.77
C ARG A 10 9.83 -9.43 -0.23
N TRP A 11 10.44 -10.05 -1.24
CA TRP A 11 9.74 -10.89 -2.21
C TRP A 11 9.23 -12.20 -1.57
N SER A 12 9.98 -12.82 -0.67
CA SER A 12 9.52 -14.03 0.04
C SER A 12 8.33 -13.77 0.99
N TRP A 13 8.29 -12.61 1.66
CA TRP A 13 7.16 -12.23 2.51
C TRP A 13 5.89 -11.88 1.72
N ILE A 14 6.03 -11.25 0.55
CA ILE A 14 4.92 -11.01 -0.39
C ILE A 14 4.34 -12.34 -0.90
N ILE A 15 5.17 -13.36 -1.12
CA ILE A 15 4.72 -14.70 -1.57
C ILE A 15 4.01 -15.48 -0.45
N ILE A 16 4.46 -15.37 0.81
CA ILE A 16 3.81 -16.05 1.96
C ILE A 16 2.46 -15.40 2.30
N GLU A 17 2.34 -14.08 2.21
CA GLU A 17 1.09 -13.35 2.51
C GLU A 17 0.07 -13.46 1.37
N ALA A 18 0.53 -13.59 0.12
CA ALA A 18 -0.31 -14.01 -1.02
C ALA A 18 -0.91 -15.42 -0.82
N ASN A 19 -0.18 -16.33 -0.17
CA ASN A 19 -0.65 -17.67 0.18
C ASN A 19 -1.76 -17.65 1.25
N HIS A 20 -1.77 -16.65 2.15
CA HIS A 20 -2.81 -16.50 3.16
C HIS A 20 -4.09 -15.82 2.60
N PHE A 21 -3.95 -14.97 1.57
CA PHE A 21 -5.07 -14.44 0.79
C PHE A 21 -5.74 -15.53 -0.05
N TYR A 22 -4.95 -16.45 -0.62
CA TYR A 22 -5.41 -17.59 -1.43
C TYR A 22 -6.35 -18.55 -0.68
N ASN A 23 -6.26 -18.61 0.66
CA ASN A 23 -7.08 -19.49 1.51
C ASN A 23 -8.36 -18.81 2.05
N SER A 24 -8.66 -17.58 1.63
CA SER A 24 -9.91 -16.90 1.97
C SER A 24 -11.04 -17.29 1.00
N PRO A 25 -12.29 -17.49 1.47
CA PRO A 25 -13.41 -17.92 0.62
C PRO A 25 -13.79 -16.92 -0.49
N LEU A 26 -13.29 -15.67 -0.41
CA LEU A 26 -13.42 -14.66 -1.46
C LEU A 26 -12.37 -14.82 -2.58
N ALA A 27 -11.18 -15.34 -2.28
CA ALA A 27 -10.14 -15.61 -3.27
C ALA A 27 -10.42 -16.86 -4.11
N SER A 28 -11.11 -17.87 -3.55
CA SER A 28 -11.51 -19.07 -4.29
C SER A 28 -12.46 -18.77 -5.46
N ALA A 29 -13.37 -17.79 -5.29
CA ALA A 29 -14.30 -17.36 -6.34
C ALA A 29 -13.60 -16.62 -7.50
N PHE A 30 -12.58 -15.81 -7.19
CA PHE A 30 -11.76 -15.13 -8.21
C PHE A 30 -10.74 -16.07 -8.87
N ALA A 31 -10.15 -17.01 -8.13
CA ALA A 31 -9.19 -17.99 -8.65
C ALA A 31 -9.85 -19.05 -9.56
N GLN A 32 -11.12 -19.39 -9.35
CA GLN A 32 -11.88 -20.25 -10.27
C GLN A 32 -12.12 -19.61 -11.63
N MET A 33 -12.09 -18.28 -11.72
CA MET A 33 -12.24 -17.57 -13.00
C MET A 33 -10.93 -17.46 -13.80
N GLN A 34 -9.76 -17.74 -13.18
CA GLN A 34 -8.44 -17.66 -13.84
C GLN A 34 -7.71 -19.02 -13.99
N LYS A 35 -8.17 -20.11 -13.38
CA LYS A 35 -7.49 -21.42 -13.38
C LYS A 35 -7.59 -22.23 -14.68
N GLN A 36 -8.25 -21.75 -15.73
CA GLN A 36 -8.42 -22.53 -16.97
C GLN A 36 -7.20 -22.54 -17.91
N THR A 37 -6.14 -21.76 -17.67
CA THR A 37 -5.09 -21.51 -18.70
C THR A 37 -3.63 -21.76 -18.30
N ALA A 38 -3.31 -22.30 -17.12
CA ALA A 38 -1.91 -22.37 -16.66
C ALA A 38 -1.49 -23.68 -15.96
N CYS A 39 -2.23 -24.77 -16.15
CA CYS A 39 -1.70 -26.11 -15.87
C CYS A 39 -0.94 -26.56 -17.11
N ASP A 40 0.40 -26.61 -17.07
CA ASP A 40 1.25 -27.58 -17.81
C ASP A 40 2.76 -27.31 -17.76
N VAL A 41 3.26 -26.38 -16.93
CA VAL A 41 4.69 -26.03 -16.97
C VAL A 41 5.30 -26.16 -15.58
N PHE A 42 6.05 -27.26 -15.42
CA PHE A 42 7.18 -27.46 -14.49
C PHE A 42 6.88 -27.87 -13.04
N HIS A 43 6.50 -29.13 -12.93
CA HIS A 43 7.17 -30.12 -12.07
C HIS A 43 8.70 -30.09 -12.35
N VAL A 44 9.57 -30.15 -11.32
CA VAL A 44 10.89 -30.82 -11.29
C VAL A 44 11.83 -30.22 -10.21
N SER A 45 12.08 -31.07 -9.21
CA SER A 45 13.36 -31.27 -8.48
C SER A 45 13.76 -30.39 -7.30
N SER A 46 13.46 -30.97 -6.13
CA SER A 46 14.29 -31.05 -4.91
C SER A 46 15.78 -31.30 -5.14
N VAL A 47 16.67 -30.66 -4.37
CA VAL A 47 17.93 -31.29 -3.91
C VAL A 47 18.29 -30.81 -2.49
N SER A 48 18.57 -31.81 -1.65
CA SER A 48 19.08 -31.81 -0.28
C SER A 48 20.60 -31.81 -0.25
N VAL A 49 21.26 -31.11 0.69
CA VAL A 49 22.60 -31.50 1.19
C VAL A 49 22.75 -31.09 2.66
N ASN A 50 23.10 -32.08 3.49
CA ASN A 50 23.43 -32.00 4.91
C ASN A 50 24.93 -31.77 5.17
N HIS A 51 25.23 -31.31 6.40
CA HIS A 51 26.46 -31.51 7.20
C HIS A 51 27.82 -30.97 6.71
N ILE A 52 28.37 -29.98 7.44
CA ILE A 52 29.78 -29.97 7.87
C ILE A 52 29.89 -29.28 9.25
N ASN A 53 30.37 -30.04 10.24
CA ASN A 53 30.88 -29.54 11.53
C ASN A 53 32.29 -29.02 11.32
N LEU A 54 32.63 -27.83 11.85
CA LEU A 54 34.02 -27.52 12.21
C LEU A 54 34.06 -26.55 13.38
N SER A 55 34.44 -27.08 14.53
CA SER A 55 34.81 -26.38 15.75
C SER A 55 36.23 -25.83 15.61
N SER A 56 36.44 -24.54 15.90
CA SER A 56 37.75 -24.03 16.30
C SER A 56 37.70 -22.63 16.94
N SER A 57 38.03 -22.62 18.23
CA SER A 57 38.88 -21.64 18.92
C SER A 57 38.35 -20.22 19.14
N LEU A 58 38.07 -19.94 20.42
CA LEU A 58 37.90 -18.63 21.02
C LEU A 58 39.27 -17.92 21.13
N THR A 59 39.43 -16.76 20.51
CA THR A 59 40.37 -15.74 21.00
C THR A 59 39.74 -14.35 20.87
N PRO A 60 39.72 -13.53 21.94
CA PRO A 60 39.20 -12.16 21.86
C PRO A 60 40.29 -11.23 21.29
N VAL A 61 40.00 -10.57 20.16
CA VAL A 61 40.88 -9.53 19.59
C VAL A 61 40.44 -8.15 20.11
N PRO A 62 41.37 -7.30 20.56
CA PRO A 62 41.06 -6.09 21.28
C PRO A 62 40.58 -4.99 20.33
N SER A 63 39.54 -4.29 20.78
CA SER A 63 38.98 -3.09 20.19
C SER A 63 40.03 -1.98 20.04
N THR A 64 40.35 -1.61 18.79
CA THR A 64 40.62 -0.22 18.33
C THR A 64 41.16 -0.26 16.89
N PHE A 65 40.34 0.10 15.90
CA PHE A 65 40.90 0.77 14.71
C PHE A 65 40.00 1.92 14.28
N PHE A 66 40.59 3.10 14.46
CA PHE A 66 40.12 4.45 14.21
C PHE A 66 40.21 4.73 12.70
N CYS A 67 39.17 4.47 11.91
CA CYS A 67 38.97 5.12 10.60
C CYS A 67 37.59 4.78 10.03
N ASP A 68 36.57 5.61 10.30
CA ASP A 68 35.34 5.73 9.48
C ASP A 68 34.43 6.82 10.08
N ARG A 69 34.83 8.09 9.91
CA ARG A 69 33.98 9.26 10.23
C ARG A 69 33.90 10.21 9.06
N LEU A 70 33.14 9.85 8.02
CA LEU A 70 32.47 10.90 7.24
C LEU A 70 31.06 10.53 6.76
N PHE A 71 30.67 9.26 6.73
CA PHE A 71 29.28 8.85 6.42
C PHE A 71 28.81 7.67 7.29
N ALA A 72 29.23 7.62 8.55
CA ALA A 72 28.67 6.65 9.48
C ALA A 72 27.23 7.05 9.82
N ALA A 73 26.26 6.30 9.29
CA ALA A 73 24.93 6.27 9.89
C ALA A 73 25.09 6.08 11.40
N ILE A 74 24.39 6.87 12.21
CA ILE A 74 24.43 6.76 13.67
C ILE A 74 23.90 5.38 14.04
N LEU A 75 24.80 4.41 14.17
CA LEU A 75 24.53 3.07 14.67
C LEU A 75 24.27 3.21 16.17
N LYS A 76 23.05 2.90 16.60
CA LYS A 76 22.76 2.71 18.02
C LYS A 76 23.10 1.26 18.36
N GLY A 77 24.26 1.02 18.98
CA GLY A 77 24.73 -0.32 19.37
C GLY A 77 25.93 -0.82 18.56
N THR A 78 26.27 -2.09 18.71
CA THR A 78 27.26 -2.83 17.92
C THR A 78 26.68 -3.29 16.58
N VAL A 79 27.54 -3.65 15.62
CA VAL A 79 27.11 -4.16 14.31
C VAL A 79 26.30 -5.47 14.37
N ASN A 80 26.36 -6.19 15.50
CA ASN A 80 25.64 -7.46 15.71
C ASN A 80 24.38 -7.28 16.58
N ASP A 81 24.10 -6.07 17.06
CA ASP A 81 22.94 -5.84 17.89
C ASP A 81 21.69 -5.81 17.00
N ALA A 82 20.70 -6.64 17.35
CA ALA A 82 19.44 -6.65 16.64
C ALA A 82 18.75 -5.29 16.80
N THR A 83 18.27 -4.72 15.69
CA THR A 83 17.47 -3.50 15.75
C THR A 83 16.21 -3.79 16.55
N SER A 84 15.95 -3.03 17.59
CA SER A 84 14.71 -3.17 18.37
C SER A 84 13.52 -2.83 17.49
N PHE A 85 12.76 -3.84 17.07
CA PHE A 85 11.51 -3.60 16.34
C PHE A 85 10.41 -3.26 17.34
N PRO A 86 9.58 -2.23 17.05
CA PRO A 86 8.34 -2.06 17.79
C PRO A 86 7.47 -3.30 17.60
N SER A 87 6.52 -3.53 18.52
CA SER A 87 5.60 -4.66 18.39
C SER A 87 4.85 -4.58 17.04
N PRO A 88 4.77 -5.68 16.28
CA PRO A 88 4.14 -5.66 14.97
C PRO A 88 2.64 -5.37 15.11
N SER A 89 2.15 -4.35 14.41
CA SER A 89 0.73 -4.01 14.36
C SER A 89 0.20 -4.18 12.93
N LYS A 90 -0.86 -4.99 12.78
CA LYS A 90 -1.48 -5.25 11.46
C LYS A 90 -2.13 -4.02 10.85
N SER A 91 -2.47 -3.03 11.68
CA SER A 91 -3.01 -1.74 11.26
C SER A 91 -2.04 -0.90 10.44
N HIS A 92 -0.73 -1.11 10.60
CA HIS A 92 0.28 -0.28 9.98
C HIS A 92 0.62 -0.66 8.53
N GLY A 93 0.10 -1.79 8.02
CA GLY A 93 0.39 -2.26 6.67
C GLY A 93 -0.65 -3.21 6.09
N SER A 94 -0.92 -4.33 6.76
CA SER A 94 -1.80 -5.38 6.24
C SER A 94 -3.24 -4.89 6.01
N TYR A 95 -3.84 -4.20 7.00
CA TYR A 95 -5.20 -3.66 6.85
C TYR A 95 -5.29 -2.52 5.85
N HIS A 96 -4.31 -1.62 5.82
CA HIS A 96 -4.28 -0.51 4.87
C HIS A 96 -4.20 -1.00 3.43
N TRP A 97 -3.31 -1.96 3.17
CA TRP A 97 -3.17 -2.59 1.85
C TRP A 97 -4.45 -3.30 1.41
N ALA A 98 -5.06 -4.11 2.30
CA ALA A 98 -6.29 -4.82 1.98
C ALA A 98 -7.45 -3.84 1.69
N PHE A 99 -7.57 -2.78 2.50
CA PHE A 99 -8.58 -1.75 2.33
C PHE A 99 -8.44 -1.01 1.00
N GLU A 100 -7.22 -0.60 0.62
CA GLU A 100 -6.96 0.06 -0.66
C GLU A 100 -7.42 -0.78 -1.84
N ARG A 101 -7.11 -2.09 -1.83
CA ARG A 101 -7.45 -3.00 -2.93
C ARG A 101 -8.96 -3.23 -3.01
N VAL A 102 -9.61 -3.44 -1.86
CA VAL A 102 -11.08 -3.60 -1.80
C VAL A 102 -11.79 -2.32 -2.25
N LEU A 103 -11.35 -1.15 -1.79
CA LEU A 103 -11.92 0.13 -2.20
C LEU A 103 -11.78 0.35 -3.71
N SER A 104 -10.60 0.07 -4.27
CA SER A 104 -10.33 0.19 -5.70
C SER A 104 -11.21 -0.77 -6.53
N ALA A 105 -11.35 -2.01 -6.08
CA ALA A 105 -12.19 -3.01 -6.75
C ALA A 105 -13.69 -2.65 -6.66
N ALA A 106 -14.15 -2.13 -5.53
CA ALA A 106 -15.53 -1.69 -5.33
C ALA A 106 -15.89 -0.45 -6.15
N LEU A 107 -14.91 0.39 -6.48
CA LEU A 107 -15.14 1.61 -7.26
C LEU A 107 -15.62 1.29 -8.68
N VAL A 108 -15.16 0.18 -9.28
CA VAL A 108 -15.55 -0.25 -10.64
C VAL A 108 -17.07 -0.43 -10.79
N PRO A 109 -17.75 -1.31 -10.01
CA PRO A 109 -19.20 -1.45 -10.11
C PRO A 109 -19.96 -0.19 -9.66
N VAL A 110 -19.42 0.61 -8.73
CA VAL A 110 -20.05 1.87 -8.31
C VAL A 110 -20.05 2.89 -9.44
N THR A 111 -18.94 3.02 -10.19
CA THR A 111 -18.86 3.91 -11.37
C THR A 111 -19.78 3.44 -12.48
N VAL A 112 -19.82 2.13 -12.77
CA VAL A 112 -20.77 1.58 -13.75
C VAL A 112 -22.21 1.85 -13.31
N GLY A 113 -22.52 1.60 -12.04
CA GLY A 113 -23.82 1.88 -11.44
C GLY A 113 -24.23 3.34 -11.60
N ALA A 114 -23.33 4.28 -11.30
CA ALA A 114 -23.57 5.71 -11.44
C ALA A 114 -23.74 6.15 -12.91
N ALA A 115 -23.03 5.52 -13.84
CA ALA A 115 -23.13 5.83 -15.27
C ALA A 115 -24.45 5.35 -15.90
N VAL A 116 -24.99 4.21 -15.43
CA VAL A 116 -26.25 3.66 -15.94
C VAL A 116 -27.48 4.16 -15.18
N SER A 117 -27.32 4.57 -13.92
CA SER A 117 -28.39 5.18 -13.15
C SER A 117 -28.61 6.61 -13.64
N THR A 118 -29.47 6.77 -14.65
CA THR A 118 -29.83 8.08 -15.18
C THR A 118 -30.79 8.82 -14.26
N GLY A 119 -30.40 10.05 -13.86
CA GLY A 119 -31.28 11.06 -13.27
C GLY A 119 -30.97 11.41 -11.81
N SER A 120 -31.39 12.60 -11.40
CA SER A 120 -31.31 13.15 -10.03
C SER A 120 -32.06 12.34 -8.95
N ALA A 121 -32.60 11.17 -9.29
CA ALA A 121 -33.41 10.32 -8.42
C ALA A 121 -32.58 9.49 -7.42
N TYR A 122 -31.26 9.43 -7.57
CA TYR A 122 -30.37 8.64 -6.71
C TYR A 122 -29.20 9.47 -6.13
N PRO A 123 -29.48 10.54 -5.35
CA PRO A 123 -28.43 11.34 -4.72
C PRO A 123 -27.55 10.53 -3.77
N ILE A 124 -28.06 9.41 -3.25
CA ILE A 124 -27.29 8.46 -2.43
C ILE A 124 -26.22 7.76 -3.25
N MET A 125 -26.54 7.30 -4.47
CA MET A 125 -25.55 6.64 -5.34
C MET A 125 -24.47 7.62 -5.78
N ASP A 126 -24.86 8.88 -6.02
CA ASP A 126 -23.93 9.96 -6.36
C ASP A 126 -23.00 10.29 -5.17
N GLY A 127 -23.54 10.38 -3.95
CA GLY A 127 -22.77 10.54 -2.72
C GLY A 127 -21.80 9.38 -2.48
N ILE A 128 -22.22 8.13 -2.70
CA ILE A 128 -21.36 6.94 -2.55
C ILE A 128 -20.21 6.98 -3.56
N LEU A 129 -20.50 7.27 -4.83
CA LEU A 129 -19.49 7.43 -5.88
C LEU A 129 -18.48 8.51 -5.49
N ALA A 130 -18.96 9.67 -5.10
CA ALA A 130 -18.12 10.83 -4.81
C ALA A 130 -17.25 10.62 -3.56
N ILE A 131 -17.82 10.11 -2.47
CA ILE A 131 -17.06 9.85 -1.23
C ILE A 131 -16.03 8.75 -1.46
N SER A 132 -16.40 7.64 -2.10
CA SER A 132 -15.47 6.55 -2.39
C SER A 132 -14.31 7.02 -3.27
N LEU A 133 -14.58 7.86 -4.27
CA LEU A 133 -13.56 8.47 -5.13
C LEU A 133 -12.63 9.40 -4.35
N ILE A 134 -13.16 10.24 -3.46
CA ILE A 134 -12.35 11.12 -2.60
C ILE A 134 -11.43 10.30 -1.70
N ILE A 135 -11.94 9.25 -1.04
CA ILE A 135 -11.13 8.41 -0.16
C ILE A 135 -10.03 7.68 -0.96
N HIS A 136 -10.37 7.11 -2.11
CA HIS A 136 -9.39 6.45 -2.98
C HIS A 136 -8.29 7.42 -3.42
N SER A 137 -8.67 8.64 -3.81
CA SER A 137 -7.74 9.69 -4.22
C SER A 137 -6.86 10.16 -3.05
N HIS A 138 -7.42 10.31 -1.85
CA HIS A 138 -6.67 10.70 -0.65
C HIS A 138 -5.53 9.72 -0.36
N ILE A 139 -5.82 8.42 -0.39
CA ILE A 139 -4.82 7.37 -0.09
C ILE A 139 -3.75 7.28 -1.19
N GLY A 140 -4.15 7.44 -2.46
CA GLY A 140 -3.22 7.50 -3.59
C GLY A 140 -2.28 8.70 -3.50
N PHE A 141 -2.80 9.89 -3.18
CA PHE A 141 -1.97 11.08 -3.01
C PHE A 141 -1.09 11.01 -1.76
N ASP A 142 -1.56 10.42 -0.67
CA ASP A 142 -0.75 10.22 0.54
C ASP A 142 0.45 9.31 0.25
N SER A 143 0.24 8.23 -0.53
CA SER A 143 1.32 7.35 -1.00
C SER A 143 2.36 8.10 -1.84
N CYS A 144 1.91 8.91 -2.80
CA CYS A 144 2.80 9.79 -3.59
C CYS A 144 3.60 10.75 -2.70
N LEU A 145 2.97 11.29 -1.66
CA LEU A 145 3.60 12.26 -0.77
C LEU A 145 4.69 11.60 0.11
N VAL A 146 4.43 10.41 0.64
CA VAL A 146 5.42 9.64 1.42
C VAL A 146 6.63 9.24 0.58
N ASP A 147 6.41 8.89 -0.68
CA ASP A 147 7.48 8.44 -1.59
C ASP A 147 8.37 9.60 -2.08
N TYR A 148 7.76 10.75 -2.43
CA TYR A 148 8.50 11.85 -3.05
C TYR A 148 8.86 13.01 -2.10
N LEU A 149 8.02 13.28 -1.10
CA LEU A 149 8.14 14.43 -0.18
C LEU A 149 8.58 13.98 1.22
N HIS A 150 9.68 13.22 1.26
CA HIS A 150 10.17 12.65 2.51
C HIS A 150 10.66 13.73 3.50
N PRO A 151 10.25 13.70 4.78
CA PRO A 151 10.53 14.76 5.76
C PRO A 151 12.02 14.94 6.07
N ARG A 152 12.85 13.91 5.81
CA ARG A 152 14.31 14.00 5.95
C ARG A 152 14.93 15.03 5.00
N LYS A 153 14.40 15.16 3.78
CA LYS A 153 14.91 16.07 2.75
C LYS A 153 14.17 17.41 2.79
N PHE A 154 12.86 17.37 2.96
CA PHE A 154 12.00 18.56 2.91
C PHE A 154 11.28 18.77 4.25
N LYS A 155 11.98 19.44 5.19
CA LYS A 155 11.48 19.66 6.55
C LYS A 155 10.27 20.59 6.62
N LEU A 156 10.12 21.52 5.66
CA LEU A 156 9.02 22.49 5.60
C LEU A 156 7.91 22.05 4.64
N VAL A 157 8.27 21.65 3.41
CA VAL A 157 7.29 21.34 2.36
C VAL A 157 6.57 20.02 2.62
N GLY A 158 7.24 19.01 3.19
CA GLY A 158 6.62 17.71 3.50
C GLY A 158 5.40 17.85 4.43
N PRO A 159 5.55 18.43 5.63
CA PRO A 159 4.42 18.63 6.55
C PRO A 159 3.34 19.56 6.00
N LEU A 160 3.71 20.60 5.26
CA LEU A 160 2.75 21.52 4.64
C LEU A 160 1.86 20.80 3.61
N ALA A 161 2.48 19.98 2.75
CA ALA A 161 1.75 19.23 1.73
C ALA A 161 0.79 18.20 2.36
N GLN A 162 1.17 17.55 3.47
CA GLN A 162 0.27 16.64 4.21
C GLN A 162 -0.96 17.38 4.76
N TRP A 163 -0.74 18.56 5.33
CA TRP A 163 -1.83 19.40 5.83
C TRP A 163 -2.73 19.90 4.72
N LEU A 164 -2.15 20.30 3.59
CA LEU A 164 -2.89 20.70 2.40
C LEU A 164 -3.77 19.55 1.89
N LEU A 165 -3.22 18.34 1.79
CA LEU A 165 -3.98 17.16 1.34
C LEU A 165 -5.18 16.90 2.26
N LYS A 166 -5.01 16.99 3.58
CA LYS A 166 -6.09 16.86 4.56
C LYS A 166 -7.16 17.92 4.39
N ILE A 167 -6.76 19.19 4.25
CA ILE A 167 -7.70 20.31 4.02
C ILE A 167 -8.45 20.12 2.71
N ALA A 168 -7.74 19.80 1.62
CA ALA A 168 -8.35 19.57 0.31
C ALA A 168 -9.36 18.43 0.34
N THR A 169 -9.08 17.36 1.10
CA THR A 169 -9.99 16.23 1.28
C THR A 169 -11.24 16.65 2.05
N GLY A 170 -11.09 17.40 3.14
CA GLY A 170 -12.23 17.93 3.90
C GLY A 170 -13.10 18.89 3.08
N LEU A 171 -12.47 19.79 2.33
CA LEU A 171 -13.17 20.70 1.42
C LEU A 171 -13.89 19.95 0.30
N SER A 172 -13.30 18.88 -0.24
CA SER A 172 -13.94 18.05 -1.26
C SER A 172 -15.18 17.36 -0.72
N VAL A 173 -15.11 16.79 0.48
CA VAL A 173 -16.28 16.17 1.13
C VAL A 173 -17.39 17.19 1.37
N TRP A 174 -17.03 18.37 1.87
CA TRP A 174 -17.98 19.48 2.04
C TRP A 174 -18.62 19.91 0.71
N GLY A 175 -17.81 20.09 -0.34
CA GLY A 175 -18.29 20.49 -1.67
C GLY A 175 -19.25 19.46 -2.26
N VAL A 176 -18.96 18.17 -2.13
CA VAL A 176 -19.84 17.09 -2.58
C VAL A 176 -21.16 17.08 -1.80
N TYR A 177 -21.12 17.31 -0.49
CA TYR A 177 -22.32 17.39 0.34
C TYR A 177 -23.24 18.54 -0.11
N GLU A 178 -22.68 19.73 -0.34
CA GLU A 178 -23.41 20.89 -0.87
C GLU A 178 -23.95 20.62 -2.28
N PHE A 179 -23.16 20.05 -3.18
CA PHE A 179 -23.58 19.70 -4.54
C PHE A 179 -24.75 18.71 -4.59
N ASN A 180 -24.76 17.73 -3.68
CA ASN A 180 -25.81 16.71 -3.62
C ASN A 180 -27.07 17.19 -2.88
N THR A 181 -26.96 18.17 -1.99
CA THR A 181 -28.09 18.63 -1.16
C THR A 181 -28.75 19.90 -1.71
N ASN A 182 -27.95 20.85 -2.21
CA ASN A 182 -28.40 22.19 -2.61
C ASN A 182 -28.26 22.46 -4.12
N ASP A 183 -27.65 21.56 -4.89
CA ASP A 183 -27.46 21.69 -6.34
C ASP A 183 -27.99 20.45 -7.10
N ILE A 184 -27.71 20.38 -8.40
CA ILE A 184 -28.19 19.42 -9.38
C ILE A 184 -27.60 18.00 -9.18
N GLY A 185 -26.52 17.85 -8.42
CA GLY A 185 -25.77 16.60 -8.25
C GLY A 185 -24.61 16.42 -9.24
N LEU A 186 -23.62 15.60 -8.90
CA LEU A 186 -22.38 15.43 -9.67
C LEU A 186 -22.60 14.64 -10.96
N THR A 187 -23.38 13.56 -10.92
CA THR A 187 -23.68 12.73 -12.10
C THR A 187 -24.40 13.51 -13.19
N GLU A 188 -25.38 14.33 -12.79
CA GLU A 188 -26.12 15.20 -13.71
C GLU A 188 -25.27 16.39 -14.19
N LEU A 189 -24.37 16.92 -13.36
CA LEU A 189 -23.37 17.91 -13.79
C LEU A 189 -22.45 17.34 -14.88
N VAL A 190 -21.92 16.14 -14.69
CA VAL A 190 -21.06 15.46 -15.68
C VAL A 190 -21.82 15.24 -16.98
N ARG A 191 -23.09 14.85 -16.91
CA ARG A 191 -23.95 14.66 -18.08
C ARG A 191 -24.13 15.97 -18.86
N ARG A 192 -24.47 17.07 -18.18
CA ARG A 192 -24.65 18.38 -18.81
C ARG A 192 -23.35 18.88 -19.44
N MET A 193 -22.23 18.67 -18.77
CA MET A 193 -20.89 19.01 -19.28
C MET A 193 -20.53 18.22 -20.54
N TRP A 194 -20.96 16.96 -20.64
CA TRP A 194 -20.70 16.13 -21.82
C TRP A 194 -21.50 16.54 -23.06
N THR A 195 -22.69 17.10 -22.86
CA THR A 195 -23.57 17.57 -23.94
C THR A 195 -23.43 19.07 -24.25
N ALA A 196 -22.57 19.78 -23.51
CA ALA A 196 -22.26 21.19 -23.72
C ALA A 196 -21.27 21.38 -24.88
#